data_AF-A0A959E3B4-F1
#
_entry.id   AF-A0A959E3B4-F1
#
_cell.length_a   1.000
_cell.length_b   1.000
_cell.length_c   1.000
_cell.angle_alpha   90.00
_cell.angle_beta   90.00
_cell.angle_gamma   90.00
#
_symmetry.space_group_name_H-M   'P 1'
#
loop_
_entity.id
_entity.type
_entity.pdbx_description
1 polymer ?
#
loop_
_entity_poly.entity_id
_entity_poly.type
_entity_poly.pdbx_seq_one_letter_code
_entity_poly.pdbx_strand_id
1 'polypeptide(L)'
;NTPSTCFGCHAADYNQATNPNHQSAGFPTDCAACHSQNAWDPSTFNHDSQYFPIYSGKHKNKWDQCSECHTAPDNFMIFSCTDCHEHSNQNKVNNDHQGVQGYSYNSMACYSCHPHGN
;
A
#
# COMPACT_ATOMS: atom_id res chain seq x y z
N ASN A 1 15.57 -27.21 21.27
CA ASN A 1 15.94 -26.63 19.96
C ASN A 1 15.47 -25.20 19.92
N THR A 2 16.41 -24.25 19.85
CA THR A 2 16.09 -22.83 19.68
C THR A 2 15.87 -22.56 18.20
N PRO A 3 14.77 -21.93 17.78
CA PRO A 3 14.54 -21.58 16.37
C PRO A 3 15.63 -20.66 15.82
N SER A 4 15.93 -20.78 14.52
CA SER A 4 16.93 -19.97 13.82
C SER A 4 16.34 -18.98 12.82
N THR A 5 15.01 -18.85 12.77
CA THR A 5 14.30 -17.91 11.89
C THR A 5 13.64 -16.81 12.70
N CYS A 6 13.46 -15.64 12.10
CA CYS A 6 12.78 -14.50 12.72
C CYS A 6 11.42 -14.92 13.26
N PHE A 7 10.55 -15.44 12.40
CA PHE A 7 9.22 -15.92 12.79
C PHE A 7 9.26 -17.03 13.84
N GLY A 8 10.25 -17.93 13.80
CA GLY A 8 10.37 -19.00 14.79
C GLY A 8 10.48 -18.50 16.23
N CYS A 9 11.19 -17.39 16.45
CA CYS A 9 11.27 -16.73 17.75
C CYS A 9 10.16 -15.67 17.97
N HIS A 10 9.74 -14.98 16.91
CA HIS A 10 8.88 -13.80 16.94
C HIS A 10 7.45 -14.06 16.39
N ALA A 11 6.95 -15.30 16.48
CA ALA A 11 5.60 -15.64 16.03
C ALA A 11 4.51 -14.85 16.79
N ALA A 12 4.73 -14.58 18.08
CA ALA A 12 3.82 -13.78 18.90
C ALA A 12 3.74 -12.33 18.39
N ASP A 13 4.89 -11.72 18.07
CA ASP A 13 4.96 -10.36 17.54
C ASP A 13 4.28 -10.27 16.17
N TYR A 14 4.54 -11.26 15.29
CA TYR A 14 3.88 -11.37 14.00
C TYR A 14 2.35 -11.43 14.14
N ASN A 15 1.83 -12.25 15.06
CA ASN A 15 0.39 -12.41 15.27
C ASN A 15 -0.26 -11.20 15.96
N GLN A 16 0.51 -10.37 16.66
CA GLN A 16 0.02 -9.19 17.38
C GLN A 16 0.18 -7.88 16.61
N ALA A 17 0.87 -7.89 15.46
CA ALA A 17 0.96 -6.72 14.60
C ALA A 17 -0.44 -6.25 14.17
N THR A 18 -0.70 -4.94 14.26
CA THR A 18 -2.00 -4.32 13.91
C THR A 18 -1.88 -3.19 12.91
N ASN A 19 -0.68 -2.68 12.65
CA ASN A 19 -0.44 -1.56 11.74
C ASN A 19 0.75 -1.84 10.79
N PRO A 20 0.56 -2.64 9.74
CA PRO A 20 -0.66 -3.38 9.38
C PRO A 20 -0.82 -4.71 10.13
N ASN A 21 -2.02 -5.30 10.08
CA ASN A 21 -2.22 -6.63 10.65
C ASN A 21 -1.62 -7.72 9.73
N HIS A 22 -0.51 -8.32 10.15
CA HIS A 22 0.20 -9.29 9.32
C HIS A 22 -0.59 -10.56 9.02
N GLN A 23 -1.32 -11.08 10.01
CA GLN A 23 -2.08 -12.31 9.85
C GLN A 23 -3.28 -12.10 8.93
N SER A 24 -4.07 -11.05 9.19
CA SER A 24 -5.25 -10.74 8.38
C SER A 24 -4.88 -10.37 6.95
N ALA A 25 -3.78 -9.63 6.75
CA ALA A 25 -3.31 -9.26 5.42
C ALA A 25 -2.57 -10.40 4.68
N GLY A 26 -2.29 -11.52 5.34
CA GLY A 26 -1.58 -12.65 4.74
C GLY A 26 -0.13 -12.36 4.36
N PHE A 27 0.56 -11.49 5.12
CA PHE A 27 1.97 -11.18 4.85
C PHE A 27 2.88 -12.42 5.03
N PRO A 28 4.04 -12.47 4.37
CA PRO A 28 4.95 -13.59 4.52
C PRO A 28 5.59 -13.60 5.92
N THR A 29 5.99 -14.78 6.37
CA THR A 29 6.78 -14.95 7.61
C THR A 29 8.27 -14.66 7.40
N ASP A 30 8.68 -14.33 6.18
CA ASP A 30 10.00 -13.79 5.88
C ASP A 30 10.06 -12.31 6.29
N CYS A 31 10.34 -12.07 7.57
CA CYS A 31 10.36 -10.74 8.16
C CYS A 31 11.36 -9.81 7.46
N ALA A 32 12.44 -10.36 6.88
CA ALA A 32 13.50 -9.59 6.24
C ALA A 32 13.06 -8.93 4.92
N ALA A 33 11.91 -9.32 4.36
CA ALA A 33 11.33 -8.69 3.18
C ALA A 33 10.92 -7.23 3.44
N CYS A 34 10.55 -6.90 4.68
CA CYS A 34 10.08 -5.56 5.07
C CYS A 34 10.85 -4.97 6.24
N HIS A 35 11.28 -5.78 7.21
CA HIS A 35 11.92 -5.33 8.43
C HIS A 35 13.41 -5.68 8.43
N SER A 36 14.21 -4.88 9.10
CA SER A 36 15.61 -5.21 9.37
C SER A 36 15.89 -5.18 10.87
N GLN A 37 16.99 -5.80 11.30
CA GLN A 37 17.42 -5.75 12.70
C GLN A 37 17.78 -4.33 13.16
N ASN A 38 18.09 -3.43 12.22
CA ASN A 38 18.46 -2.04 12.51
C ASN A 38 17.28 -1.06 12.38
N ALA A 39 16.23 -1.46 11.66
CA ALA A 39 15.03 -0.68 11.40
C ALA A 39 13.84 -1.64 11.32
N TRP A 40 13.28 -1.93 12.50
CA TRP A 40 12.06 -2.72 12.61
C TRP A 40 10.83 -1.84 12.38
N ASP A 41 10.82 -0.64 12.94
CA ASP A 41 9.80 0.39 12.73
C ASP A 41 10.48 1.75 12.50
N PRO A 42 10.20 2.45 11.38
CA PRO A 42 9.36 2.00 10.27
C PRO A 42 10.03 0.87 9.47
N SER A 43 9.23 0.08 8.77
CA SER A 43 9.75 -0.95 7.87
C SER A 43 10.61 -0.33 6.75
N THR A 44 11.56 -1.09 6.21
CA THR A 44 12.36 -0.73 5.03
C THR A 44 11.70 -1.14 3.71
N PHE A 45 10.42 -1.52 3.74
CA PHE A 45 9.68 -1.94 2.55
C PHE A 45 9.63 -0.80 1.51
N ASN A 46 10.12 -1.08 0.31
CA ASN A 46 10.19 -0.09 -0.77
C ASN A 46 8.96 -0.17 -1.68
N HIS A 47 7.92 0.57 -1.32
CA HIS A 47 6.68 0.65 -2.09
C HIS A 47 6.91 1.22 -3.51
N ASP A 48 7.72 2.27 -3.66
CA ASP A 48 7.99 2.95 -4.94
C ASP A 48 8.70 2.07 -5.98
N SER A 49 9.42 1.03 -5.54
CA SER A 49 10.11 0.10 -6.44
C SER A 49 9.24 -1.01 -7.04
N GLN A 50 8.12 -1.31 -6.38
CA GLN A 50 7.29 -2.47 -6.71
C GLN A 50 5.84 -2.08 -7.04
N TYR A 51 5.38 -0.93 -6.53
CA TYR A 51 3.99 -0.48 -6.55
C TYR A 51 3.93 1.04 -6.76
N PHE A 52 2.73 1.61 -6.62
CA PHE A 52 2.48 3.04 -6.77
C PHE A 52 3.43 3.89 -5.88
N PRO A 53 4.13 4.90 -6.39
CA PRO A 53 5.08 5.66 -5.59
C PRO A 53 4.39 6.51 -4.51
N ILE A 54 4.71 6.25 -3.23
CA ILE A 54 4.21 6.98 -2.06
C ILE A 54 5.33 7.70 -1.30
N TYR A 55 6.59 7.29 -1.46
CA TYR A 55 7.76 7.94 -0.87
C TYR A 55 8.38 9.01 -1.80
N SER A 56 7.80 9.18 -2.99
CA SER A 56 8.12 10.19 -3.98
C SER A 56 6.86 10.85 -4.55
N GLY A 57 7.02 11.78 -5.50
CA GLY A 57 5.88 12.48 -6.12
C GLY A 57 5.08 13.38 -5.17
N LYS A 58 3.80 13.60 -5.49
CA LYS A 58 2.90 14.51 -4.76
C LYS A 58 2.40 13.96 -3.42
N HIS A 59 2.48 12.65 -3.24
CA HIS A 59 2.01 11.92 -2.06
C HIS A 59 3.09 11.70 -1.00
N LYS A 60 4.35 12.01 -1.32
CA LYS A 60 5.48 11.95 -0.38
C LYS A 60 5.19 12.69 0.92
N ASN A 61 5.40 12.00 2.04
CA ASN A 61 5.26 12.51 3.41
C ASN A 61 3.85 13.05 3.73
N LYS A 62 2.82 12.60 3.00
CA LYS A 62 1.42 12.96 3.29
C LYS A 62 0.74 11.97 4.22
N TRP A 63 1.18 10.72 4.16
CA TRP A 63 0.53 9.57 4.76
C TRP A 63 1.58 8.62 5.34
N ASP A 64 1.27 8.02 6.47
CA ASP A 64 2.14 7.12 7.21
C ASP A 64 1.47 5.78 7.55
N GLN A 65 0.16 5.64 7.30
CA GLN A 65 -0.57 4.39 7.52
C GLN A 65 -0.97 3.75 6.20
N CYS A 66 -0.76 2.44 6.08
CA CYS A 66 -1.14 1.71 4.88
C CYS A 66 -2.65 1.82 4.59
N SER A 67 -3.47 1.91 5.64
CA SER A 67 -4.93 2.02 5.55
C SER A 67 -5.42 3.33 4.94
N GLU A 68 -4.56 4.35 4.80
CA GLU A 68 -4.94 5.61 4.14
C GLU A 68 -5.15 5.42 2.63
N CYS A 69 -4.51 4.41 2.04
CA CYS A 69 -4.74 4.02 0.65
C CYS A 69 -5.42 2.66 0.55
N HIS A 70 -5.00 1.68 1.36
CA HIS A 70 -5.53 0.32 1.35
C HIS A 70 -6.77 0.19 2.23
N THR A 71 -7.94 0.29 1.62
CA THR A 71 -9.21 0.44 2.35
C THR A 71 -9.73 -0.86 2.96
N ALA A 72 -9.15 -2.01 2.60
CA ALA A 72 -9.46 -3.29 3.22
C ALA A 72 -8.32 -3.76 4.15
N PRO A 73 -8.61 -4.11 5.42
CA PRO A 73 -7.59 -4.47 6.41
C PRO A 73 -6.93 -5.84 6.15
N ASP A 74 -7.58 -6.70 5.37
CA ASP A 74 -7.18 -8.07 5.05
C ASP A 74 -6.79 -8.25 3.58
N ASN A 75 -6.96 -7.21 2.74
CA ASN A 75 -6.63 -7.28 1.33
C ASN A 75 -6.04 -5.96 0.81
N PHE A 76 -4.72 -5.88 0.83
CA PHE A 76 -3.96 -4.71 0.38
C PHE A 76 -4.03 -4.50 -1.14
N MET A 77 -4.64 -5.40 -1.90
CA MET A 77 -4.96 -5.15 -3.31
C MET A 77 -6.17 -4.22 -3.48
N ILE A 78 -6.95 -4.00 -2.41
CA ILE A 78 -8.07 -3.06 -2.41
C ILE A 78 -7.56 -1.71 -1.92
N PHE A 79 -7.61 -0.71 -2.80
CA PHE A 79 -7.17 0.65 -2.52
C PHE A 79 -8.08 1.69 -3.16
N SER A 80 -7.97 2.94 -2.72
CA SER A 80 -8.74 4.05 -3.28
C SER A 80 -7.87 5.24 -3.71
N CYS A 81 -8.08 5.71 -4.93
CA CYS A 81 -7.53 6.99 -5.41
C CYS A 81 -8.58 8.12 -5.33
N THR A 82 -9.86 7.76 -5.38
CA THR A 82 -10.99 8.68 -5.54
C THR A 82 -11.54 9.19 -4.21
N ASP A 83 -11.03 8.73 -3.07
CA ASP A 83 -11.49 9.21 -1.77
C ASP A 83 -10.73 10.48 -1.32
N CYS A 84 -9.69 10.88 -2.04
CA CYS A 84 -8.87 12.05 -1.75
C CYS A 84 -9.09 13.22 -2.74
N HIS A 85 -8.75 14.43 -2.30
CA HIS A 85 -9.26 15.72 -2.80
C HIS A 85 -9.06 16.07 -4.28
N GLU A 86 -8.10 15.48 -5.00
CA GLU A 86 -7.87 15.82 -6.41
C GLU A 86 -8.66 14.95 -7.38
N HIS A 87 -8.92 13.70 -6.99
CA HIS A 87 -9.57 12.69 -7.83
C HIS A 87 -10.93 12.27 -7.29
N SER A 88 -11.46 12.94 -6.25
CA SER A 88 -12.78 12.67 -5.70
C SER A 88 -13.94 13.32 -6.45
N ASN A 89 -13.64 14.29 -7.32
CA ASN A 89 -14.64 14.89 -8.18
C ASN A 89 -14.72 14.17 -9.53
N GLN A 90 -15.67 13.23 -9.62
CA GLN A 90 -15.90 12.45 -10.83
C GLN A 90 -16.15 13.31 -12.07
N ASN A 91 -16.90 14.40 -11.96
CA ASN A 91 -17.19 15.27 -13.11
C ASN A 91 -15.92 15.92 -13.65
N LYS A 92 -15.01 16.35 -12.76
CA LYS A 92 -13.72 16.90 -13.18
C LYS A 92 -12.89 15.83 -13.89
N VAL A 93 -12.75 14.65 -13.28
CA VAL A 93 -11.95 13.56 -13.87
C VAL A 93 -12.55 13.11 -15.21
N ASN A 94 -13.87 12.97 -15.31
CA ASN A 94 -14.56 12.64 -16.56
C ASN A 94 -14.25 13.66 -17.67
N ASN A 95 -14.24 14.96 -17.35
CA ASN A 95 -13.94 16.01 -18.31
C ASN A 95 -12.48 15.95 -18.78
N ASP A 96 -11.55 15.65 -17.88
CA ASP A 96 -10.12 15.51 -18.21
C ASP A 96 -9.83 14.27 -19.08
N HIS A 97 -10.73 13.27 -19.09
CA HIS A 97 -10.57 12.00 -19.82
C HIS A 97 -11.53 11.84 -21.00
N GLN A 98 -12.13 12.92 -21.51
CA GLN A 98 -13.01 12.86 -22.68
C GLN A 98 -12.28 12.25 -23.89
N GLY A 99 -12.83 11.16 -24.44
CA GLY A 99 -12.27 10.47 -25.59
C GLY A 99 -11.15 9.47 -25.28
N VAL A 100 -10.78 9.29 -24.00
CA VAL A 100 -9.82 8.26 -23.59
C VAL A 100 -10.50 6.89 -23.62
N GLN A 101 -10.08 6.03 -24.55
CA GLN A 101 -10.61 4.67 -24.65
C GLN A 101 -10.25 3.84 -23.41
N GLY A 102 -11.24 3.15 -22.85
CA GLY A 102 -11.05 2.31 -21.66
C GLY A 102 -11.05 3.08 -20.34
N TYR A 103 -11.30 4.40 -20.37
CA TYR A 103 -11.49 5.19 -19.17
C TYR A 103 -12.63 4.63 -18.30
N SER A 104 -12.38 4.51 -17.01
CA SER A 104 -13.38 4.21 -16.00
C SER A 104 -13.00 4.89 -14.70
N TYR A 105 -13.96 5.53 -14.04
CA TYR A 105 -13.76 6.20 -12.77
C TYR A 105 -13.77 5.19 -11.62
N ASN A 106 -12.68 4.43 -11.49
CA ASN A 106 -12.43 3.53 -10.37
C ASN A 106 -10.91 3.39 -10.17
N SER A 107 -10.49 3.18 -8.92
CA SER A 107 -9.09 3.18 -8.51
C SER A 107 -8.21 2.17 -9.25
N MET A 108 -8.76 1.00 -9.60
CA MET A 108 -8.00 -0.03 -10.34
C MET A 108 -7.72 0.41 -11.78
N ALA A 109 -8.71 0.99 -12.47
CA ALA A 109 -8.51 1.57 -13.79
C ALA A 109 -7.56 2.77 -13.75
N CYS A 110 -7.71 3.65 -12.74
CA CYS A 110 -6.79 4.77 -12.53
C CYS A 110 -5.34 4.28 -12.39
N TYR A 111 -5.08 3.27 -11.55
CA TYR A 111 -3.75 2.71 -11.36
C TYR A 111 -3.17 2.09 -12.63
N SER A 112 -3.99 1.42 -13.43
CA SER A 112 -3.53 0.80 -14.69
C SER A 112 -3.03 1.83 -15.71
N CYS A 113 -3.64 3.03 -15.74
CA CYS A 113 -3.22 4.11 -16.65
C CYS A 113 -2.17 5.02 -16.02
N HIS A 114 -2.25 5.25 -14.71
CA HIS A 114 -1.39 6.16 -13.93
C HIS A 114 -0.61 5.41 -12.84
N PRO A 115 0.31 4.50 -13.20
CA PRO A 115 1.05 3.70 -12.20
C PRO A 115 1.99 4.54 -11.33
N HIS A 116 2.29 5.78 -11.73
CA HIS A 116 3.15 6.72 -11.00
C HIS A 116 2.42 8.01 -10.57
N GLY A 117 1.11 8.07 -10.75
CA GLY A 117 0.28 9.21 -10.36
C GLY A 117 0.32 10.41 -11.32
N ASN A 118 0.76 10.20 -12.56
CA ASN A 118 0.83 11.20 -13.63
C ASN A 118 0.29 10.66 -14.96
#